data_AF-A0A7C6WQF9-F1
#
_entry.id   AF-A0A7C6WQF9-F1
#
_cell.length_a   1.000
_cell.length_b   1.000
_cell.length_c   1.000
_cell.angle_alpha   90.00
_cell.angle_beta   90.00
_cell.angle_gamma   90.00
#
_symmetry.space_group_name_H-M   'P 1'
#
loop_
_entity.id
_entity.type
_entity.pdbx_description
1 polymer ?
#
loop_
_entity_poly.entity_id
_entity_poly.type
_entity_poly.pdbx_seq_one_letter_code
_entity_poly.pdbx_strand_id
1 'polypeptide(L)'
;MGNACGSIMWDIQRLLADREIFTIKEFDVAVLACDHPSDGDINYAMETDLNKLLVVVNLAPGIDQRIDGNHRLAKAKALGIARISAYYLSVEGHIRLYEDR
;
A
#
# COMPACT_ATOMS: atom_id res chain seq x y z
N MET A 1 -17.33 -11.94 -3.66
CA MET A 1 -18.31 -11.40 -4.63
C MET A 1 -17.72 -10.10 -5.16
N GLY A 2 -17.40 -10.02 -6.45
CA GLY A 2 -16.95 -8.79 -7.11
C GLY A 2 -18.15 -8.08 -7.74
N ASN A 3 -18.26 -6.77 -7.54
CA ASN A 3 -19.24 -5.92 -8.18
C ASN A 3 -18.75 -5.49 -9.59
N ALA A 4 -19.70 -5.13 -10.45
CA ALA A 4 -19.55 -4.96 -11.90
C ALA A 4 -18.68 -3.77 -12.38
N CYS A 5 -18.01 -3.09 -11.45
CA CYS A 5 -16.90 -2.18 -11.75
C CYS A 5 -15.69 -2.87 -11.12
N GLY A 6 -14.71 -3.31 -11.93
CA GLY A 6 -13.60 -4.19 -11.55
C GLY A 6 -12.62 -3.63 -10.51
N SER A 7 -13.13 -3.09 -9.41
CA SER A 7 -12.41 -2.78 -8.20
C SER A 7 -12.20 -4.10 -7.47
N ILE A 8 -10.99 -4.65 -7.55
CA ILE A 8 -10.56 -5.67 -6.59
C ILE A 8 -10.62 -5.00 -5.22
N MET A 9 -11.66 -5.31 -4.44
CA MET A 9 -11.73 -4.91 -3.03
C MET A 9 -10.70 -5.78 -2.30
N TRP A 10 -9.52 -5.22 -2.08
CA TRP A 10 -8.45 -5.89 -1.36
C TRP A 10 -8.86 -6.04 0.11
N ASP A 11 -9.04 -7.28 0.57
CA ASP A 11 -9.16 -7.58 1.99
C ASP A 11 -7.77 -7.49 2.61
N ILE A 12 -7.41 -6.28 3.05
CA ILE A 12 -6.09 -5.99 3.64
C ILE A 12 -5.84 -6.85 4.89
N GLN A 13 -6.88 -7.18 5.67
CA GLN A 13 -6.70 -8.00 6.86
C GLN A 13 -6.34 -9.43 6.50
N ARG A 14 -7.01 -10.00 5.49
CA ARG A 14 -6.67 -11.33 4.96
C ARG A 14 -5.29 -11.33 4.32
N LEU A 15 -4.94 -10.29 3.56
CA LEU A 15 -3.60 -10.15 2.99
C LEU A 15 -2.52 -10.11 4.08
N LEU A 16 -2.70 -9.28 5.11
CA LEU A 16 -1.75 -9.16 6.21
C LEU A 16 -1.71 -10.39 7.14
N ALA A 17 -2.62 -11.37 6.97
CA ALA A 17 -2.54 -12.65 7.66
C ALA A 17 -1.40 -13.50 7.10
N ASP A 18 -1.21 -13.49 5.78
CA ASP A 18 -0.15 -14.22 5.08
C ASP A 18 1.13 -13.38 4.98
N ARG A 19 1.69 -12.98 6.13
CA ARG A 19 2.85 -12.07 6.18
C ARG A 19 4.08 -12.55 5.40
N GLU A 20 4.18 -13.84 5.12
CA GLU A 20 5.31 -14.45 4.41
C GLU A 20 5.35 -14.13 2.91
N ILE A 21 4.23 -13.73 2.31
CA ILE A 21 4.19 -13.34 0.89
C ILE A 21 4.60 -11.89 0.67
N PHE A 22 4.60 -11.09 1.73
CA PHE A 22 4.96 -9.68 1.69
C PHE A 22 6.44 -9.52 2.01
N THR A 23 7.11 -8.71 1.19
CA THR A 23 8.46 -8.22 1.50
C THR A 23 8.36 -6.82 2.04
N ILE A 24 9.21 -6.45 3.01
CA ILE A 24 9.29 -5.05 3.46
C ILE A 24 10.23 -4.31 2.52
N LYS A 25 9.74 -3.25 1.88
CA LYS A 25 10.53 -2.37 1.02
C LYS A 25 10.38 -0.93 1.44
N GLU A 26 11.45 -0.17 1.25
CA GLU A 26 11.40 1.28 1.36
C GLU A 26 11.08 1.92 0.03
N PHE A 27 10.21 2.92 0.09
CA PHE A 27 9.81 3.73 -1.05
C PHE A 27 10.07 5.19 -0.79
N ASP A 28 10.35 5.92 -1.86
CA ASP A 28 10.38 7.37 -1.82
C ASP A 28 8.97 7.92 -1.63
N VAL A 29 8.81 8.80 -0.65
CA VAL A 29 7.50 9.37 -0.29
C VAL A 29 6.95 10.25 -1.42
N ALA A 30 7.80 10.99 -2.12
CA ALA A 30 7.38 11.85 -3.22
C ALA A 30 6.88 11.02 -4.41
N VAL A 31 7.54 9.89 -4.71
CA VAL A 31 7.10 8.96 -5.76
C VAL A 31 5.73 8.38 -5.42
N LEU A 32 5.57 7.80 -4.23
CA LEU A 32 4.29 7.20 -3.84
C LEU A 32 3.16 8.22 -3.71
N ALA A 33 3.46 9.48 -3.36
CA ALA A 33 2.46 10.53 -3.22
C ALA A 33 1.98 11.06 -4.57
N CYS A 34 2.79 10.93 -5.62
CA CYS A 34 2.45 11.38 -6.97
C CYS A 34 1.30 10.57 -7.59
N ASP A 35 1.26 9.25 -7.31
CA ASP A 35 0.30 8.33 -7.94
C ASP A 35 -1.16 8.57 -7.54
N HIS A 36 -1.41 9.18 -6.37
CA HIS A 36 -2.76 9.52 -5.93
C HIS A 36 -2.75 10.77 -5.03
N PRO A 37 -3.11 11.96 -5.54
CA PRO A 37 -3.05 13.23 -4.80
C PRO A 37 -4.15 13.42 -3.75
N SER A 38 -4.98 12.39 -3.49
CA SER A 38 -5.97 12.41 -2.42
C SER A 38 -5.27 12.20 -1.08
N ASP A 39 -4.68 13.27 -0.54
CA ASP A 39 -4.01 13.30 0.77
C ASP A 39 -5.01 13.09 1.95
N GLY A 40 -6.32 13.02 1.68
CA GLY A 40 -7.36 12.79 2.68
C GLY A 40 -7.51 13.98 3.63
N ASP A 41 -8.13 13.76 4.80
CA ASP A 41 -8.15 14.76 5.87
C ASP A 41 -6.79 14.80 6.55
N ILE A 42 -6.08 15.93 6.43
CA ILE A 42 -4.74 16.11 6.99
C ILE A 42 -4.72 16.04 8.51
N ASN A 43 -5.78 16.46 9.21
CA ASN A 43 -5.84 16.39 10.66
C ASN A 43 -5.92 14.93 11.10
N TYR A 44 -6.78 14.15 10.44
CA TYR A 44 -6.86 12.72 10.65
C TYR A 44 -5.57 12.00 10.26
N ALA A 45 -4.89 12.44 9.19
CA ALA A 45 -3.59 11.92 8.81
C ALA A 45 -2.56 12.07 9.93
N MET A 46 -2.52 13.22 10.60
CA MET A 46 -1.58 13.48 11.70
C MET A 46 -1.80 12.60 12.93
N GLU A 47 -3.01 12.05 13.13
CA GLU A 47 -3.32 11.09 14.19
C GLU A 47 -2.84 9.66 13.88
N THR A 48 -2.49 9.36 12.63
CA THR A 48 -2.07 8.01 12.23
C THR A 48 -0.69 7.63 12.73
N ASP A 49 -0.50 6.34 13.03
CA ASP A 49 0.78 5.78 13.47
C ASP A 49 1.67 5.41 12.27
N LEU A 50 2.84 6.06 12.16
CA LEU A 50 3.82 5.79 11.09
C LEU A 50 4.60 4.49 11.30
N ASN A 51 4.54 3.87 12.48
CA ASN A 51 5.16 2.55 12.69
C ASN A 51 4.38 1.43 12.00
N LYS A 52 3.14 1.71 11.59
CA LYS A 52 2.35 0.78 10.77
C LYS A 52 2.75 0.94 9.31
N LEU A 53 3.26 -0.13 8.72
CA LEU A 53 3.67 -0.17 7.31
C LEU A 53 2.50 0.07 6.36
N LEU A 54 2.77 0.80 5.28
CA LEU A 54 1.85 0.93 4.14
C LEU A 54 1.71 -0.41 3.41
N VAL A 55 0.74 -0.52 2.48
CA VAL A 55 0.66 -1.67 1.57
C VAL A 55 0.75 -1.19 0.13
N VAL A 56 1.74 -1.72 -0.59
CA VAL A 56 2.01 -1.49 -2.00
C VAL A 56 1.98 -2.83 -2.72
N VAL A 57 1.33 -2.87 -3.88
CA VAL A 57 1.25 -4.05 -4.72
C VAL A 57 1.83 -3.75 -6.09
N ASN A 58 2.57 -4.70 -6.65
CA ASN A 58 3.04 -4.60 -8.02
C ASN A 58 1.99 -5.22 -8.94
N LEU A 59 1.28 -4.37 -9.69
CA LEU A 59 0.25 -4.82 -10.62
C LEU A 59 0.86 -5.38 -11.92
N ALA A 60 1.99 -4.81 -12.34
CA ALA A 60 2.74 -5.22 -13.51
C ALA A 60 4.20 -4.72 -13.38
N PRO A 61 5.15 -5.21 -14.20
CA PRO A 61 6.52 -4.72 -14.20
C PRO A 61 6.58 -3.18 -14.30
N GLY A 62 7.10 -2.53 -13.26
CA GLY A 62 7.20 -1.07 -13.17
C GLY A 62 5.92 -0.33 -12.77
N ILE A 63 4.82 -1.04 -12.51
CA ILE A 63 3.55 -0.47 -12.05
C ILE A 63 3.31 -0.90 -10.60
N ASP A 64 3.75 -0.07 -9.67
CA ASP A 64 3.45 -0.21 -8.25
C ASP A 64 2.21 0.62 -7.91
N GLN A 65 1.28 0.04 -7.15
CA GLN A 65 0.10 0.73 -6.66
C GLN A 65 0.03 0.64 -5.14
N ARG A 66 -0.12 1.78 -4.49
CA ARG A 66 -0.47 1.86 -3.07
C ARG A 66 -1.94 1.49 -2.90
N ILE A 67 -2.23 0.48 -2.08
CA ILE A 67 -3.60 0.03 -1.80
C ILE A 67 -4.04 0.30 -0.36
N ASP A 68 -3.11 0.62 0.55
CA ASP A 68 -3.42 1.04 1.92
C ASP A 68 -2.41 2.08 2.44
N GLY A 69 -2.88 2.91 3.38
CA GLY A 69 -2.05 3.84 4.14
C GLY A 69 -1.94 5.27 3.59
N ASN A 70 -2.92 5.72 2.79
CA ASN A 70 -2.99 7.09 2.26
C ASN A 70 -2.69 8.17 3.32
N HIS A 71 -3.38 8.10 4.46
CA HIS A 71 -3.21 9.05 5.57
C HIS A 71 -1.79 8.99 6.20
N ARG A 72 -1.19 7.81 6.29
CA ARG A 72 0.19 7.66 6.79
C ARG A 72 1.20 8.26 5.82
N LEU A 73 0.98 8.09 4.51
CA LEU A 73 1.82 8.72 3.50
C LEU A 73 1.65 10.25 3.51
N ALA A 74 0.42 10.75 3.62
CA ALA A 74 0.13 12.18 3.75
C ALA A 74 0.84 12.78 4.97
N LYS A 75 0.81 12.08 6.12
CA LYS A 75 1.58 12.45 7.32
C LYS A 75 3.08 12.44 7.05
N ALA A 76 3.62 11.40 6.42
CA ALA A 76 5.05 11.32 6.11
C ALA A 76 5.51 12.48 5.21
N LYS A 77 4.72 12.81 4.18
CA LYS A 77 4.93 13.96 3.30
C LYS A 77 4.88 15.27 4.06
N ALA A 78 3.87 15.47 4.92
CA ALA A 78 3.73 16.69 5.73
C ALA A 78 4.87 16.89 6.72
N LEU A 79 5.45 15.79 7.23
CA LEU A 79 6.60 15.80 8.14
C LEU A 79 7.96 15.87 7.41
N GLY A 80 7.99 15.92 6.07
CA GLY A 80 9.23 15.97 5.30
C GLY A 80 10.05 14.68 5.35
N ILE A 81 9.42 13.54 5.61
CA ILE A 81 10.08 12.22 5.62
C ILE A 81 10.34 11.81 4.17
N ALA A 82 11.60 11.52 3.84
CA ALA A 82 12.00 11.17 2.49
C ALA A 82 11.60 9.74 2.08
N ARG A 83 11.66 8.78 3.02
CA ARG A 83 11.44 7.36 2.76
C ARG A 83 10.48 6.74 3.76
N ILE A 84 9.64 5.83 3.29
CA ILE A 84 8.69 5.10 4.13
C ILE A 84 8.74 3.61 3.82
N SER A 85 8.63 2.80 4.86
CA SER A 85 8.56 1.34 4.72
C SER A 85 7.13 0.90 4.40
N ALA A 86 7.01 -0.05 3.48
CA ALA A 86 5.74 -0.64 3.07
C ALA A 86 5.86 -2.17 2.96
N TYR A 87 4.76 -2.86 3.25
CA TYR A 87 4.54 -4.22 2.78
C TYR A 87 4.39 -4.18 1.26
N TYR A 88 5.25 -4.92 0.57
CA TYR A 88 5.30 -5.02 -0.87
C TYR A 88 4.91 -6.42 -1.32
N LEU A 89 3.84 -6.48 -2.11
CA LEU A 89 3.40 -7.68 -2.80
C LEU A 89 3.91 -7.64 -4.23
N SER A 90 4.82 -8.56 -4.59
CA SER A 90 5.30 -8.69 -5.96
C SER A 90 4.25 -9.40 -6.84
N VAL A 91 4.41 -9.31 -8.16
CA VAL A 91 3.64 -10.13 -9.13
C VAL A 91 3.73 -11.62 -8.81
N GLU A 92 4.90 -12.10 -8.38
CA GLU A 92 5.07 -13.50 -7.93
C GLU A 92 4.26 -13.81 -6.67
N GLY A 93 4.17 -12.87 -5.74
CA GLY A 93 3.31 -12.98 -4.55
C GLY A 93 1.82 -13.01 -4.92
N HIS A 94 1.41 -12.28 -5.96
CA HIS A 94 0.06 -12.38 -6.50
C HIS A 94 -0.25 -13.79 -7.02
N ILE A 95 0.67 -14.42 -7.77
CA ILE A 95 0.48 -15.79 -8.30
C ILE A 95 0.26 -16.79 -7.16
N ARG A 96 1.06 -16.73 -6.10
CA ARG A 96 0.91 -17.62 -4.92
C ARG A 96 -0.46 -17.52 -4.25
N LEU A 97 -1.04 -16.32 -4.19
CA LEU A 97 -2.39 -16.12 -3.64
C LEU A 97 -3.50 -16.77 -4.50
N TYR A 98 -3.25 -17.02 -5.78
CA TYR A 98 -4.19 -17.66 -6.68
C TYR A 98 -3.94 -19.17 -6.87
N GLU A 99 -2.71 -19.64 -6.66
CA GLU A 99 -2.36 -21.07 -6.73
C GLU A 99 -2.80 -21.88 -5.50
N ASP A 100 -2.97 -21.25 -4.34
CA ASP A 100 -3.39 -21.92 -3.09
C ASP A 100 -4.92 -22.04 -2.94
N ARG A 101 -5.65 -22.16 -4.06
CA ARG A 101 -7.11 -22.29 -4.13
C ARG A 101 -7.60 -23.62 -4.65
#